data_AF-A0A2N0AJE2-F1
#
_entry.id   AF-A0A2N0AJE2-F1
#
_cell.length_a   1.000
_cell.length_b   1.000
_cell.length_c   1.000
_cell.angle_alpha   90.00
_cell.angle_beta   90.00
_cell.angle_gamma   90.00
#
_symmetry.space_group_name_H-M   'P 1'
#
loop_
_entity.id
_entity.type
_entity.pdbx_description
1 polymer ?
#
loop_
_entity_poly.entity_id
_entity_poly.type
_entity_poly.pdbx_seq_one_letter_code
_entity_poly.pdbx_strand_id
1 'polypeptide(L)'
;MSSNSYEDHSEKSFDIDGESNPSDKKISKLEKITSGIFRKVLILFLITYLFPECSSFGPKNAQSSLIILHMTIVKDEMVLDELIDPRFQKVTLRKGDKSFEYNESSEHYYYFQNLKEGQYEIYDAVHLLNRGASDFAFGSTKQPTKIDIDFDRADIEKSRVDLQPGTVVFMGSFHVTVDFKFQEEPKIAIRYSKSNEEELAAMEHLYKNYPRTGWGQKAKNRVKLLSSFAQ
;
A
#
# COMPACT_ATOMS: atom_id res chain seq x y z
N MET A 1 39.83 -63.88 -49.37
CA MET A 1 41.17 -63.69 -48.77
C MET A 1 41.57 -62.24 -48.95
N SER A 2 41.93 -61.60 -47.83
CA SER A 2 42.81 -60.44 -47.67
C SER A 2 42.37 -59.05 -48.14
N SER A 3 42.73 -58.12 -47.25
CA SER A 3 42.45 -56.70 -47.10
C SER A 3 43.61 -55.80 -47.57
N ASN A 4 43.47 -54.48 -47.34
CA ASN A 4 44.47 -53.40 -47.24
C ASN A 4 44.69 -52.52 -48.50
N SER A 5 45.04 -51.22 -48.46
CA SER A 5 45.09 -50.14 -47.44
C SER A 5 45.75 -48.85 -48.03
N TYR A 6 45.38 -47.67 -47.50
CA TYR A 6 46.14 -46.41 -47.21
C TYR A 6 47.00 -45.64 -48.26
N GLU A 7 46.75 -44.32 -48.45
CA GLU A 7 47.54 -43.09 -48.06
C GLU A 7 48.48 -42.61 -49.19
N ASP A 8 49.01 -41.38 -49.34
CA ASP A 8 48.89 -40.00 -48.83
C ASP A 8 49.87 -39.17 -49.73
N HIS A 9 49.70 -37.86 -49.93
CA HIS A 9 50.81 -36.98 -50.37
C HIS A 9 50.53 -35.49 -50.13
N SER A 10 51.56 -34.84 -49.58
CA SER A 10 51.65 -33.53 -48.94
C SER A 10 52.29 -32.41 -49.79
N GLU A 11 51.91 -31.15 -49.47
CA GLU A 11 52.68 -29.88 -49.40
C GLU A 11 53.39 -29.21 -50.62
N LYS A 12 53.11 -27.90 -50.84
CA LYS A 12 54.07 -26.78 -50.63
C LYS A 12 53.51 -25.35 -50.82
N SER A 13 54.06 -24.45 -50.01
CA SER A 13 53.82 -23.00 -49.77
C SER A 13 54.61 -22.03 -50.69
N PHE A 14 54.18 -20.76 -50.78
CA PHE A 14 55.06 -19.56 -50.87
C PHE A 14 54.31 -18.26 -50.47
N ASP A 15 54.96 -17.47 -49.59
CA ASP A 15 54.57 -16.15 -49.04
C ASP A 15 55.21 -14.98 -49.84
N ILE A 16 54.73 -13.73 -49.60
CA ILE A 16 55.49 -12.50 -49.20
C ILE A 16 54.96 -11.15 -49.78
N ASP A 17 54.50 -10.32 -48.82
CA ASP A 17 54.64 -8.86 -48.54
C ASP A 17 54.08 -7.68 -49.38
N GLY A 18 53.53 -6.70 -48.63
CA GLY A 18 53.38 -5.30 -49.04
C GLY A 18 52.40 -4.45 -48.20
N GLU A 19 52.79 -4.05 -46.98
CA GLU A 19 52.11 -3.08 -46.08
C GLU A 19 51.92 -1.66 -46.69
N SER A 20 50.87 -0.92 -46.28
CA SER A 20 51.04 0.29 -45.42
C SER A 20 49.75 1.14 -45.19
N ASN A 21 49.30 1.10 -43.93
CA ASN A 21 48.95 2.25 -43.05
C ASN A 21 47.58 3.01 -43.19
N PRO A 22 47.14 3.77 -42.15
CA PRO A 22 46.35 3.22 -41.03
C PRO A 22 45.11 4.08 -40.67
N SER A 23 44.02 3.47 -40.17
CA SER A 23 43.03 4.23 -39.39
C SER A 23 42.32 3.38 -38.34
N ASP A 24 43.11 2.58 -37.61
CA ASP A 24 42.62 1.96 -36.38
C ASP A 24 42.49 3.03 -35.30
N LYS A 25 41.28 3.58 -35.17
CA LYS A 25 40.85 4.29 -33.97
C LYS A 25 41.06 3.35 -32.79
N LYS A 26 42.08 3.63 -31.97
CA LYS A 26 42.29 3.03 -30.65
C LYS A 26 41.09 3.34 -29.76
N ILE A 27 40.07 2.48 -29.80
CA ILE A 27 39.01 2.46 -28.78
C ILE A 27 39.68 1.93 -27.53
N SER A 28 39.96 2.82 -26.58
CA SER A 28 40.68 2.48 -25.36
C SER A 28 39.83 1.48 -24.56
N LYS A 29 40.48 0.51 -23.91
CA LYS A 29 39.81 -0.51 -23.07
C LYS A 29 38.95 0.08 -21.94
N LEU A 30 39.06 1.38 -21.66
CA LEU A 30 38.23 2.11 -20.71
C LEU A 30 36.82 2.40 -21.25
N GLU A 31 36.62 2.64 -22.56
CA GLU A 31 35.30 2.95 -23.14
C GLU A 31 34.34 1.75 -23.16
N LYS A 32 34.89 0.52 -23.20
CA LYS A 32 34.08 -0.71 -23.07
C LYS A 32 33.62 -0.97 -21.63
N ILE A 33 34.39 -0.54 -20.63
CA ILE A 33 34.06 -0.76 -19.21
C ILE A 33 33.08 0.30 -18.71
N THR A 34 33.26 1.56 -19.14
CA THR A 34 32.35 2.66 -18.78
C THR A 34 30.99 2.51 -19.46
N SER A 35 30.90 2.06 -20.71
CA SER A 35 29.60 1.93 -21.39
C SER A 35 28.67 0.87 -20.77
N GLY A 36 29.22 -0.23 -20.24
CA GLY A 36 28.43 -1.29 -19.58
C GLY A 36 27.95 -0.91 -18.18
N ILE A 37 28.84 -0.35 -17.36
CA ILE A 37 28.53 0.02 -15.97
C ILE A 37 27.68 1.29 -15.93
N PHE A 38 28.03 2.31 -16.74
CA PHE A 38 27.25 3.53 -16.82
C PHE A 38 25.83 3.27 -17.32
N ARG A 39 25.65 2.37 -18.30
CA ARG A 39 24.30 1.96 -18.74
C ARG A 39 23.51 1.27 -17.64
N LYS A 40 24.15 0.43 -16.82
CA LYS A 40 23.49 -0.21 -15.66
C LYS A 40 23.11 0.81 -14.59
N VAL A 41 23.99 1.77 -14.29
CA VAL A 41 23.71 2.86 -13.34
C VAL A 41 22.64 3.80 -13.88
N LEU A 42 22.67 4.11 -15.17
CA LEU A 42 21.66 4.95 -15.83
C LEU A 42 20.30 4.25 -15.86
N ILE A 43 20.24 2.95 -16.14
CA ILE A 43 19.01 2.15 -16.05
C ILE A 43 18.52 2.11 -14.60
N LEU A 44 19.41 1.89 -13.63
CA LEU A 44 19.06 1.88 -12.22
C LEU A 44 18.48 3.24 -11.82
N PHE A 45 19.15 4.34 -12.18
CA PHE A 45 18.68 5.71 -11.95
C PHE A 45 17.36 6.00 -12.66
N LEU A 46 17.18 5.54 -13.91
CA LEU A 46 15.91 5.67 -14.62
C LEU A 46 14.80 4.87 -13.92
N ILE A 47 15.11 3.69 -13.38
CA ILE A 47 14.17 2.90 -12.59
C ILE A 47 13.83 3.62 -11.29
N THR A 48 14.81 4.19 -10.57
CA THR A 48 14.53 4.97 -9.35
C THR A 48 13.76 6.27 -9.64
N TYR A 49 13.92 6.84 -10.83
CA TYR A 49 13.28 8.09 -11.23
C TYR A 49 11.90 7.90 -11.87
N LEU A 50 11.69 6.80 -12.61
CA LEU A 50 10.39 6.43 -13.21
C LEU A 50 9.50 5.64 -12.24
N PHE A 51 10.10 5.00 -11.24
CA PHE A 51 9.40 4.40 -10.11
C PHE A 51 9.84 5.14 -8.83
N PRO A 52 9.36 6.39 -8.62
CA PRO A 52 9.52 7.02 -7.32
C PRO A 52 8.86 6.07 -6.32
N GLU A 53 9.67 5.61 -5.35
CA GLU A 53 9.35 4.64 -4.30
C GLU A 53 7.91 4.11 -4.38
N CYS A 54 7.73 2.93 -5.00
CA CYS A 54 6.47 2.23 -4.87
C CYS A 54 6.21 2.03 -3.38
N SER A 55 5.33 2.87 -2.81
CA SER A 55 4.65 2.62 -1.54
C SER A 55 4.34 1.13 -1.53
N SER A 56 4.93 0.40 -0.58
CA SER A 56 4.88 -1.07 -0.56
C SER A 56 3.49 -1.55 -0.10
N PHE A 57 2.43 -0.99 -0.67
CA PHE A 57 1.07 -1.41 -0.44
C PHE A 57 0.84 -2.72 -1.19
N GLY A 58 0.89 -3.82 -0.44
CA GLY A 58 0.77 -5.15 -0.99
C GLY A 58 1.30 -6.24 -0.06
N PRO A 59 0.94 -7.50 -0.31
CA PRO A 59 1.43 -8.63 0.47
C PRO A 59 2.96 -8.72 0.41
N LYS A 60 3.63 -8.63 1.56
CA LYS A 60 5.05 -9.01 1.66
C LYS A 60 5.25 -10.53 1.60
N ASN A 61 4.22 -11.29 2.00
CA ASN A 61 4.22 -12.77 2.05
C ASN A 61 2.89 -13.34 1.50
N ALA A 62 2.92 -14.55 0.94
CA ALA A 62 1.74 -15.21 0.36
C ALA A 62 0.61 -15.51 1.38
N GLN A 63 0.94 -15.57 2.68
CA GLN A 63 0.00 -15.76 3.80
C GLN A 63 -0.41 -14.46 4.49
N SER A 64 0.11 -13.32 4.04
CA SER A 64 -0.27 -12.01 4.59
C SER A 64 -1.79 -11.81 4.47
N SER A 65 -2.43 -11.16 5.43
CA SER A 65 -3.86 -10.85 5.38
C SER A 65 -4.07 -9.34 5.49
N LEU A 66 -5.22 -8.88 5.00
CA LEU A 66 -5.62 -7.48 5.02
C LEU A 66 -6.98 -7.35 5.71
N ILE A 67 -7.06 -6.47 6.69
CA ILE A 67 -8.35 -5.95 7.20
C ILE A 67 -8.56 -4.55 6.65
N ILE A 68 -9.77 -4.30 6.16
CA ILE A 68 -10.25 -2.99 5.75
C ILE A 68 -11.24 -2.52 6.82
N LEU A 69 -11.03 -1.32 7.33
CA LEU A 69 -11.96 -0.64 8.22
C LEU A 69 -12.37 0.69 7.60
N HIS A 70 -13.66 0.95 7.53
CA HIS A 70 -14.18 2.23 7.09
C HIS A 70 -14.53 3.06 8.32
N MET A 71 -14.05 4.29 8.41
CA MET A 71 -14.36 5.16 9.55
C MET A 71 -14.44 6.62 9.15
N THR A 72 -15.56 7.24 9.51
CA THR A 72 -15.92 8.60 9.13
C THR A 72 -16.29 9.44 10.35
N ILE A 73 -16.01 10.73 10.29
CA ILE A 73 -16.52 11.71 11.25
C ILE A 73 -17.75 12.38 10.63
N VAL A 74 -18.90 12.25 11.29
CA VAL A 74 -20.12 12.97 10.95
C VAL A 74 -20.07 14.33 11.64
N LYS A 75 -20.09 15.40 10.86
CA LYS A 75 -20.04 16.79 11.34
C LYS A 75 -21.45 17.33 11.56
N ASP A 76 -21.64 18.15 12.60
CA ASP A 76 -22.82 18.99 12.73
C ASP A 76 -22.63 20.31 11.95
N GLU A 77 -23.62 20.63 11.12
CA GLU A 77 -23.54 21.29 9.80
C GLU A 77 -23.04 22.75 9.71
N MET A 78 -22.57 23.43 10.77
CA MET A 78 -22.34 24.90 10.64
C MET A 78 -20.97 25.45 11.06
N VAL A 79 -20.08 24.67 11.69
CA VAL A 79 -18.84 25.24 12.26
C VAL A 79 -17.55 24.61 11.72
N LEU A 80 -17.61 23.49 10.99
CA LEU A 80 -16.47 22.54 10.96
C LEU A 80 -15.99 22.07 9.58
N ASP A 81 -16.48 22.65 8.47
CA ASP A 81 -16.01 22.22 7.14
C ASP A 81 -14.60 22.70 6.79
N GLU A 82 -14.18 23.85 7.30
CA GLU A 82 -12.84 24.40 7.03
C GLU A 82 -11.79 24.05 8.11
N LEU A 83 -12.21 23.55 9.28
CA LEU A 83 -11.33 23.36 10.45
C LEU A 83 -11.05 21.90 10.84
N ILE A 84 -11.90 20.97 10.39
CA ILE A 84 -11.79 19.53 10.70
C ILE A 84 -11.35 18.75 9.47
N ASP A 85 -10.16 18.15 9.58
CA ASP A 85 -9.71 17.10 8.66
C ASP A 85 -10.71 15.93 8.75
N PRO A 86 -11.25 15.40 7.66
CA PRO A 86 -12.18 14.29 7.78
C PRO A 86 -11.49 12.94 8.07
N ARG A 87 -10.16 12.91 8.23
CA ARG A 87 -9.36 11.70 8.51
C ARG A 87 -8.97 11.58 9.97
N PHE A 88 -8.88 10.34 10.43
CA PHE A 88 -8.32 10.00 11.73
C PHE A 88 -6.80 9.97 11.65
N GLN A 89 -6.16 10.51 12.69
CA GLN A 89 -4.71 10.52 12.83
C GLN A 89 -4.18 9.16 13.29
N LYS A 90 -4.99 8.43 14.05
CA LYS A 90 -4.67 7.10 14.56
C LYS A 90 -5.92 6.24 14.53
N VAL A 91 -5.77 4.99 14.09
CA VAL A 91 -6.80 3.95 14.16
C VAL A 91 -6.11 2.64 14.48
N THR A 92 -6.55 1.95 15.52
CA THR A 92 -5.91 0.69 15.93
C THR A 92 -6.87 -0.46 16.08
N LEU A 93 -6.36 -1.65 15.74
CA LEU A 93 -6.97 -2.93 16.06
C LEU A 93 -6.25 -3.56 17.24
N ARG A 94 -6.96 -4.42 17.97
CA ARG A 94 -6.41 -5.28 19.01
C ARG A 94 -6.54 -6.75 18.63
N LYS A 95 -5.53 -7.53 19.01
CA LYS A 95 -5.55 -9.01 19.04
C LYS A 95 -4.89 -9.48 20.33
N GLY A 96 -5.69 -9.95 21.28
CA GLY A 96 -5.23 -10.21 22.64
C GLY A 96 -4.64 -8.93 23.25
N ASP A 97 -3.40 -9.00 23.75
CA ASP A 97 -2.73 -7.84 24.37
C ASP A 97 -1.96 -6.95 23.37
N LYS A 98 -2.04 -7.26 22.06
CA LYS A 98 -1.28 -6.54 21.03
C LYS A 98 -2.18 -5.56 20.29
N SER A 99 -1.70 -4.33 20.13
CA SER A 99 -2.31 -3.32 19.27
C SER A 99 -1.59 -3.22 17.93
N PHE A 100 -2.34 -2.87 16.89
CA PHE A 100 -1.88 -2.74 15.51
C PHE A 100 -2.46 -1.45 14.95
N GLU A 101 -1.61 -0.55 14.47
CA GLU A 101 -2.04 0.65 13.76
C GLU A 101 -2.21 0.36 12.27
N TYR A 102 -3.06 1.15 11.60
CA TYR A 102 -3.24 1.05 10.16
C TYR A 102 -1.90 1.33 9.45
N ASN A 103 -1.64 0.61 8.35
CA ASN A 103 -0.39 0.75 7.60
C ASN A 103 -0.52 1.76 6.46
N GLU A 104 -1.72 1.91 5.92
CA GLU A 104 -2.03 2.78 4.80
C GLU A 104 -3.48 3.24 4.96
N SER A 105 -3.80 4.44 4.50
CA SER A 105 -5.17 4.92 4.42
C SER A 105 -5.45 5.56 3.07
N SER A 106 -6.70 5.44 2.63
CA SER A 106 -7.20 6.08 1.42
C SER A 106 -8.59 6.60 1.72
N GLU A 107 -8.74 7.92 1.69
CA GLU A 107 -9.95 8.61 2.14
C GLU A 107 -10.34 8.22 3.57
N HIS A 108 -11.48 7.55 3.74
CA HIS A 108 -12.02 7.08 5.03
C HIS A 108 -11.77 5.58 5.27
N TYR A 109 -10.96 4.93 4.42
CA TYR A 109 -10.61 3.53 4.54
C TYR A 109 -9.21 3.36 5.13
N TYR A 110 -9.12 2.56 6.18
CA TYR A 110 -7.89 2.25 6.90
C TYR A 110 -7.53 0.77 6.67
N TYR A 111 -6.30 0.54 6.22
CA TYR A 111 -5.83 -0.78 5.79
C TYR A 111 -4.80 -1.34 6.77
N PHE A 112 -5.11 -2.48 7.37
CA PHE A 112 -4.22 -3.21 8.28
C PHE A 112 -3.66 -4.43 7.56
N GLN A 113 -2.38 -4.37 7.20
CA GLN A 113 -1.68 -5.32 6.35
C GLN A 113 -0.76 -6.22 7.16
N ASN A 114 -0.33 -7.33 6.57
CA ASN A 114 0.65 -8.25 7.18
C ASN A 114 0.18 -8.79 8.54
N LEU A 115 -1.14 -8.87 8.70
CA LEU A 115 -1.76 -9.48 9.86
C LEU A 115 -1.61 -11.01 9.77
N LYS A 116 -1.46 -11.64 10.94
CA LYS A 116 -1.46 -13.10 11.07
C LYS A 116 -2.88 -13.57 11.35
N GLU A 117 -3.15 -14.84 11.15
CA GLU A 117 -4.45 -15.43 11.50
C GLU A 117 -4.87 -15.18 12.95
N GLY A 118 -6.16 -15.07 13.22
CA GLY A 118 -6.73 -14.91 14.55
C GLY A 118 -7.80 -13.83 14.61
N GLN A 119 -8.34 -13.63 15.81
CA GLN A 119 -9.42 -12.66 16.04
C GLN A 119 -8.86 -11.26 16.25
N TYR A 120 -9.40 -10.31 15.48
CA TYR A 120 -9.11 -8.88 15.59
C TYR A 120 -10.39 -8.11 15.93
N GLU A 121 -10.24 -7.04 16.70
CA GLU A 121 -11.33 -6.13 17.08
C GLU A 121 -10.83 -4.68 17.07
N ILE A 122 -11.75 -3.72 16.94
CA ILE A 122 -11.43 -2.29 17.06
C ILE A 122 -10.94 -1.99 18.48
N TYR A 123 -9.98 -1.08 18.62
CA TYR A 123 -9.40 -0.72 19.93
C TYR A 123 -9.51 0.77 20.24
N ASP A 124 -8.76 1.61 19.52
CA ASP A 124 -8.80 3.07 19.71
C ASP A 124 -8.74 3.80 18.37
N ALA A 125 -9.24 5.04 18.37
CA ALA A 125 -9.03 5.97 17.28
C ALA A 125 -8.82 7.38 17.81
N VAL A 126 -8.02 8.18 17.11
CA VAL A 126 -7.72 9.57 17.51
C VAL A 126 -7.92 10.48 16.31
N HIS A 127 -8.65 11.56 16.54
CA HIS A 127 -8.85 12.62 15.58
C HIS A 127 -8.25 13.95 16.07
N LEU A 128 -7.68 14.75 15.16
CA LEU A 128 -7.08 16.06 15.49
C LEU A 128 -7.93 17.19 14.93
N LEU A 129 -8.48 18.01 15.82
CA LEU A 129 -9.12 19.28 15.48
C LEU A 129 -8.02 20.31 15.23
N ASN A 130 -8.01 20.97 14.07
CA ASN A 130 -7.15 22.11 13.68
C ASN A 130 -5.89 21.85 12.82
N ARG A 131 -5.86 20.86 11.92
CA ARG A 131 -4.76 20.82 10.92
C ARG A 131 -4.76 22.01 9.94
N GLY A 132 -5.83 22.83 9.90
CA GLY A 132 -5.96 24.01 9.04
C GLY A 132 -5.42 25.34 9.58
N ALA A 133 -4.86 25.39 10.81
CA ALA A 133 -4.32 26.63 11.37
C ALA A 133 -2.84 26.88 11.06
N SER A 134 -2.19 26.05 10.22
CA SER A 134 -0.77 26.23 9.87
C SER A 134 -0.50 27.47 9.02
N ASP A 135 -1.51 28.01 8.35
CA ASP A 135 -1.41 29.17 7.46
C ASP A 135 -1.81 30.48 8.14
N PHE A 136 -2.20 30.46 9.42
CA PHE A 136 -2.42 31.66 10.22
C PHE A 136 -1.13 32.03 10.97
N ALA A 137 -0.66 33.26 10.78
CA ALA A 137 0.56 33.81 11.40
C ALA A 137 0.53 33.93 12.94
N PHE A 138 -0.51 33.41 13.60
CA PHE A 138 -0.58 33.24 15.04
C PHE A 138 -0.35 31.76 15.37
N GLY A 139 0.92 31.36 15.39
CA GLY A 139 1.34 30.06 15.88
C GLY A 139 0.87 29.87 17.33
N SER A 140 -0.30 29.27 17.51
CA SER A 140 -0.77 28.82 18.81
C SER A 140 0.19 27.73 19.28
N THR A 141 0.86 27.97 20.40
CA THR A 141 1.66 26.97 21.11
C THR A 141 0.80 25.90 21.81
N LYS A 142 -0.54 26.00 21.70
CA LYS A 142 -1.46 24.98 22.23
C LYS A 142 -1.47 23.79 21.27
N GLN A 143 -1.22 22.60 21.82
CA GLN A 143 -1.39 21.35 21.08
C GLN A 143 -2.78 21.32 20.43
N PRO A 144 -2.91 20.79 19.19
CA PRO A 144 -4.20 20.65 18.55
C PRO A 144 -5.14 19.87 19.47
N THR A 145 -6.37 20.35 19.62
CA THR A 145 -7.38 19.68 20.43
C THR A 145 -7.63 18.31 19.80
N LYS A 146 -7.35 17.24 20.56
CA LYS A 146 -7.58 15.87 20.09
C LYS A 146 -8.93 15.37 20.60
N ILE A 147 -9.56 14.55 19.77
CA ILE A 147 -10.71 13.73 20.14
C ILE A 147 -10.19 12.30 20.22
N ASP A 148 -10.11 11.77 21.43
CA ASP A 148 -9.87 10.35 21.65
C ASP A 148 -11.22 9.63 21.54
N ILE A 149 -11.30 8.60 20.71
CA ILE A 149 -12.48 7.77 20.55
C ILE A 149 -12.27 6.48 21.32
N ASP A 150 -13.02 6.36 22.40
CA ASP A 150 -13.10 5.15 23.20
C ASP A 150 -14.31 4.33 22.74
N PHE A 151 -14.05 3.16 22.18
CA PHE A 151 -15.10 2.24 21.75
C PHE A 151 -15.69 1.52 22.96
N ASP A 152 -17.01 1.47 23.04
CA ASP A 152 -17.67 0.73 24.10
C ASP A 152 -17.53 -0.79 23.89
N ARG A 153 -17.86 -1.56 24.93
CA ARG A 153 -17.76 -3.02 24.87
C ARG A 153 -18.64 -3.62 23.76
N ALA A 154 -19.82 -3.04 23.51
CA ALA A 154 -20.76 -3.57 22.52
C ALA A 154 -20.25 -3.36 21.10
N ASP A 155 -19.63 -2.21 20.81
CA ASP A 155 -18.99 -1.88 19.54
C ASP A 155 -17.76 -2.74 19.29
N ILE A 156 -16.93 -2.96 20.32
CA ILE A 156 -15.79 -3.88 20.25
C ILE A 156 -16.26 -5.30 19.90
N GLU A 157 -17.29 -5.81 20.59
CA GLU A 157 -17.81 -7.16 20.35
C GLU A 157 -18.39 -7.32 18.94
N LYS A 158 -19.09 -6.29 18.41
CA LYS A 158 -19.61 -6.29 17.03
C LYS A 158 -18.50 -6.22 15.97
N SER A 159 -17.37 -5.59 16.29
CA SER A 159 -16.24 -5.42 15.37
C SER A 159 -15.41 -6.68 15.15
N ARG A 160 -15.64 -7.74 15.94
CA ARG A 160 -14.78 -8.93 15.94
C ARG A 160 -14.77 -9.60 14.57
N VAL A 161 -13.56 -9.84 14.08
CA VAL A 161 -13.29 -10.53 12.81
C VAL A 161 -12.27 -11.62 13.04
N ASP A 162 -12.63 -12.85 12.69
CA ASP A 162 -11.70 -13.97 12.60
C ASP A 162 -10.98 -13.93 11.25
N LEU A 163 -9.71 -13.56 11.28
CA LEU A 163 -8.89 -13.41 10.09
C LEU A 163 -8.24 -14.75 9.74
N GLN A 164 -8.49 -15.23 8.53
CA GLN A 164 -7.81 -16.39 7.97
C GLN A 164 -6.52 -15.96 7.23
N PRO A 165 -5.54 -16.86 7.05
CA PRO A 165 -4.35 -16.56 6.26
C PRO A 165 -4.70 -16.19 4.82
N GLY A 166 -4.07 -15.14 4.28
CA GLY A 166 -4.26 -14.77 2.88
C GLY A 166 -5.58 -14.06 2.55
N THR A 167 -6.42 -13.70 3.51
CA THR A 167 -7.73 -13.10 3.23
C THR A 167 -7.72 -11.58 3.22
N VAL A 168 -8.64 -11.00 2.45
CA VAL A 168 -9.03 -9.58 2.54
C VAL A 168 -10.40 -9.54 3.19
N VAL A 169 -10.53 -8.87 4.32
CA VAL A 169 -11.78 -8.83 5.09
C VAL A 169 -12.19 -7.40 5.37
N PHE A 170 -13.46 -7.09 5.17
CA PHE A 170 -14.07 -5.85 5.63
C PHE A 170 -14.58 -6.02 7.07
N MET A 171 -14.05 -5.22 7.99
CA MET A 171 -14.44 -5.25 9.40
C MET A 171 -15.79 -4.58 9.63
N GLY A 172 -16.07 -3.51 8.91
CA GLY A 172 -17.29 -2.71 9.03
C GLY A 172 -17.01 -1.22 8.91
N SER A 173 -18.08 -0.46 9.05
CA SER A 173 -18.11 1.00 9.05
C SER A 173 -18.34 1.51 10.46
N PHE A 174 -17.51 2.46 10.90
CA PHE A 174 -17.69 3.20 12.13
C PHE A 174 -17.98 4.66 11.79
N HIS A 175 -19.18 5.11 12.13
CA HIS A 175 -19.57 6.51 11.97
C HIS A 175 -19.51 7.20 13.33
N VAL A 176 -18.57 8.12 13.47
CA VAL A 176 -18.33 8.86 14.70
C VAL A 176 -18.99 10.22 14.59
N THR A 177 -20.03 10.45 15.38
CA THR A 177 -20.66 11.75 15.51
C THR A 177 -20.05 12.48 16.70
N VAL A 178 -19.65 13.72 16.50
CA VAL A 178 -19.10 14.59 17.55
C VAL A 178 -20.00 15.79 17.72
N ASP A 179 -20.72 15.85 18.84
CA ASP A 179 -21.56 16.99 19.24
C ASP A 179 -20.75 17.95 20.12
N PHE A 180 -20.51 19.16 19.62
CA PHE A 180 -19.81 20.21 20.34
C PHE A 180 -20.82 21.12 21.05
N LYS A 181 -20.83 21.05 22.38
CA LYS A 181 -21.62 21.94 23.22
C LYS A 181 -20.75 23.06 23.79
N PHE A 182 -21.24 24.29 23.73
CA PHE A 182 -20.52 25.46 24.22
C PHE A 182 -20.21 25.31 25.72
N GLN A 183 -18.92 25.30 26.08
CA GLN A 183 -18.39 25.12 27.45
C GLN A 183 -18.56 23.71 28.07
N GLU A 184 -18.98 22.70 27.29
CA GLU A 184 -19.02 21.30 27.73
C GLU A 184 -17.97 20.46 26.98
N GLU A 185 -17.65 19.28 27.50
CA GLU A 185 -16.85 18.29 26.78
C GLU A 185 -17.62 17.78 25.55
N PRO A 186 -16.93 17.53 24.42
CA PRO A 186 -17.58 17.03 23.21
C PRO A 186 -18.21 15.67 23.47
N LYS A 187 -19.46 15.50 23.07
CA LYS A 187 -20.16 14.22 23.19
C LYS A 187 -19.90 13.40 21.94
N ILE A 188 -19.29 12.23 22.13
CA ILE A 188 -18.96 11.31 21.04
C ILE A 188 -20.00 10.20 21.01
N ALA A 189 -20.61 9.99 19.85
CA ALA A 189 -21.49 8.86 19.60
C ALA A 189 -20.96 8.03 18.43
N ILE A 190 -20.98 6.71 18.57
CA ILE A 190 -20.45 5.79 17.56
C ILE A 190 -21.60 4.94 17.02
N ARG A 191 -21.68 4.83 15.70
CA ARG A 191 -22.58 3.91 15.02
C ARG A 191 -21.77 2.92 14.18
N TYR A 192 -21.78 1.66 14.60
CA TYR A 192 -21.25 0.56 13.81
C TYR A 192 -22.29 0.03 12.81
N SER A 193 -21.87 -0.18 11.57
CA SER A 193 -22.63 -0.92 10.55
C SER A 193 -21.73 -1.86 9.75
N LYS A 194 -22.34 -2.94 9.26
CA LYS A 194 -21.70 -3.88 8.33
C LYS A 194 -22.77 -4.49 7.44
N SER A 195 -22.89 -3.97 6.22
CA SER A 195 -23.77 -4.51 5.18
C SER A 195 -22.98 -5.07 4.00
N ASN A 196 -23.64 -5.88 3.16
CA ASN A 196 -23.06 -6.35 1.90
C ASN A 196 -22.76 -5.20 0.94
N GLU A 197 -23.55 -4.12 0.99
CA GLU A 197 -23.34 -2.92 0.18
C GLU A 197 -22.09 -2.15 0.62
N GLU A 198 -21.90 -2.00 1.93
CA GLU A 198 -20.69 -1.38 2.49
C GLU A 198 -19.45 -2.23 2.22
N GLU A 199 -19.56 -3.55 2.33
CA GLU A 199 -18.47 -4.46 1.96
C GLU A 199 -18.14 -4.36 0.47
N LEU A 200 -19.14 -4.32 -0.40
CA LEU A 200 -18.97 -4.15 -1.84
C LEU A 200 -18.24 -2.84 -2.14
N ALA A 201 -18.70 -1.72 -1.56
CA ALA A 201 -18.08 -0.42 -1.72
C ALA A 201 -16.62 -0.41 -1.25
N ALA A 202 -16.32 -1.02 -0.10
CA ALA A 202 -14.96 -1.14 0.41
C ALA A 202 -14.03 -1.94 -0.53
N MET A 203 -14.55 -3.05 -1.08
CA MET A 203 -13.78 -3.90 -2.00
C MET A 203 -13.57 -3.23 -3.36
N GLU A 204 -14.58 -2.53 -3.88
CA GLU A 204 -14.48 -1.72 -5.09
C GLU A 204 -13.46 -0.59 -4.91
N HIS A 205 -13.52 0.12 -3.78
CA HIS A 205 -12.59 1.19 -3.45
C HIS A 205 -11.14 0.67 -3.39
N LEU A 206 -10.91 -0.46 -2.72
CA LEU A 206 -9.60 -1.11 -2.66
C LEU A 206 -9.10 -1.50 -4.07
N TYR A 207 -9.94 -2.10 -4.91
CA TYR A 207 -9.55 -2.50 -6.27
C TYR A 207 -9.28 -1.29 -7.17
N LYS A 208 -10.10 -0.23 -7.07
CA LYS A 208 -9.94 0.99 -7.85
C LYS A 208 -8.60 1.68 -7.56
N ASN A 209 -8.24 1.80 -6.28
CA ASN A 209 -7.02 2.48 -5.86
C ASN A 209 -5.76 1.60 -5.99
N TYR A 210 -5.89 0.28 -5.86
CA TYR A 210 -4.75 -0.64 -5.85
C TYR A 210 -4.91 -1.85 -6.80
N PRO A 211 -5.25 -1.63 -8.08
CA PRO A 211 -5.71 -2.69 -8.98
C PRO A 211 -4.65 -3.75 -9.28
N ARG A 212 -3.37 -3.40 -9.24
CA ARG A 212 -2.26 -4.31 -9.59
C ARG A 212 -1.73 -5.12 -8.40
N THR A 213 -2.22 -4.85 -7.19
CA THR A 213 -1.74 -5.52 -5.97
C THR A 213 -2.45 -6.86 -5.76
N GLY A 214 -1.81 -7.76 -5.00
CA GLY A 214 -2.46 -9.03 -4.60
C GLY A 214 -3.77 -8.80 -3.84
N TRP A 215 -3.85 -7.72 -3.06
CA TRP A 215 -5.09 -7.32 -2.36
C TRP A 215 -6.15 -6.81 -3.32
N GLY A 216 -5.79 -5.95 -4.27
CA GLY A 216 -6.73 -5.46 -5.29
C GLY A 216 -7.32 -6.59 -6.13
N GLN A 217 -6.51 -7.59 -6.52
CA GLN A 217 -7.01 -8.75 -7.27
C GLN A 217 -7.96 -9.63 -6.44
N LYS A 218 -7.68 -9.81 -5.15
CA LYS A 218 -8.60 -10.52 -4.23
C LYS A 218 -9.89 -9.74 -4.03
N ALA A 219 -9.81 -8.41 -3.89
CA ALA A 219 -10.96 -7.52 -3.79
C ALA A 219 -11.83 -7.62 -5.05
N LYS A 220 -11.25 -7.59 -6.26
CA LYS A 220 -11.96 -7.80 -7.52
C LYS A 220 -12.76 -9.10 -7.56
N ASN A 221 -12.19 -10.20 -7.07
CA ASN A 221 -12.89 -11.48 -7.01
C ASN A 221 -14.03 -11.44 -5.99
N ARG A 222 -13.84 -10.77 -4.85
CA ARG A 222 -14.89 -10.59 -3.84
C ARG A 222 -16.04 -9.72 -4.35
N VAL A 223 -15.74 -8.63 -5.06
CA VAL A 223 -16.73 -7.77 -5.73
C VAL A 223 -17.64 -8.60 -6.63
N LYS A 224 -17.07 -9.44 -7.51
CA LYS A 224 -17.85 -10.31 -8.40
C LYS A 224 -18.82 -11.24 -7.66
N LEU A 225 -18.38 -11.79 -6.52
CA LEU A 225 -19.22 -12.63 -5.68
C LEU A 225 -20.35 -11.81 -5.03
N LEU A 226 -20.01 -10.68 -4.40
CA LEU A 226 -21.00 -9.82 -3.74
C LEU A 226 -22.04 -9.28 -4.72
N SER A 227 -21.63 -8.85 -5.92
CA SER A 227 -22.55 -8.37 -6.96
C SER A 227 -23.50 -9.45 -7.47
N SER A 228 -23.10 -10.73 -7.40
CA SER A 228 -23.96 -11.85 -7.83
C SER A 228 -25.11 -12.15 -6.86
N PHE A 229 -25.04 -11.66 -5.62
CA PHE A 229 -26.12 -11.79 -4.63
C PHE A 229 -27.06 -10.57 -4.60
N ALA A 230 -26.71 -9.49 -5.29
CA ALA A 230 -27.48 -8.25 -5.34
C ALA A 230 -28.34 -8.12 -6.62
N GLN A 231 -28.22 -9.07 -7.55
CA GLN A 231 -29.09 -9.23 -8.73
C GLN A 231 -30.22 -10.20 -8.43
#